data_AF-B9N2I4-F1
#
_entry.id   AF-B9N2I4-F1
#
_cell.length_a   1.000
_cell.length_b   1.000
_cell.length_c   1.000
_cell.angle_alpha   90.00
_cell.angle_beta   90.00
_cell.angle_gamma   90.00
#
_symmetry.space_group_name_H-M   'P 1'
#
loop_
_entity.id
_entity.type
_entity.pdbx_description
1 polymer ?
#
loop_
_entity_poly.entity_id
_entity_poly.type
_entity_poly.pdbx_seq_one_letter_code
_entity_poly.pdbx_strand_id
1 'polypeptide(L)'
;MIALIWRCLMRLSQARHGCMRPSLMKVPVNLRGKIPQPIPENSCGNLVSWAVAQFKPGDESEVKLHELVWEIKVTAIENSKNLRTLNSDEFIVSLTANEGKMKDLKMDENVPKKMTVALKSFVHKMDDESNNALKSLVHKM
;
A
#
# COMPACT_ATOMS: atom_id res chain seq x y z
N MET A 1 -10.43 -2.03 -6.04
CA MET A 1 -10.19 -0.61 -5.72
C MET A 1 -8.71 -0.31 -5.43
N ILE A 2 -8.07 -0.92 -4.43
CA ILE A 2 -6.66 -0.64 -4.05
C ILE A 2 -5.67 -0.80 -5.23
N ALA A 3 -5.82 -1.86 -6.04
CA ALA A 3 -4.98 -2.08 -7.22
C ALA A 3 -5.10 -0.99 -8.30
N LEU A 4 -6.28 -0.37 -8.44
CA LEU A 4 -6.49 0.74 -9.38
C LEU A 4 -5.71 1.97 -8.93
N ILE A 5 -5.80 2.31 -7.64
CA ILE A 5 -5.06 3.42 -7.04
C ILE A 5 -3.56 3.20 -7.22
N TRP A 6 -3.09 1.98 -6.92
CA TRP A 6 -1.68 1.62 -7.11
C TRP A 6 -1.21 1.82 -8.55
N ARG A 7 -1.96 1.29 -9.52
CA ARG A 7 -1.69 1.44 -10.95
C ARG A 7 -1.66 2.91 -11.39
N CYS A 8 -2.63 3.70 -10.94
CA CYS A 8 -2.69 5.13 -11.25
C CYS A 8 -1.46 5.86 -10.71
N LEU A 9 -1.05 5.59 -9.47
CA LEU A 9 0.15 6.19 -8.86
C LEU A 9 1.43 5.77 -9.59
N MET A 10 1.54 4.51 -10.03
CA MET A 10 2.68 4.03 -10.81
C MET A 10 2.77 4.74 -12.17
N ARG A 11 1.65 4.84 -12.89
CA ARG A 11 1.57 5.55 -14.18
C ARG A 11 1.87 7.04 -14.02
N LEU A 12 1.36 7.67 -12.97
CA LEU A 12 1.67 9.06 -12.65
C LEU A 12 3.16 9.25 -12.36
N SER A 13 3.77 8.33 -11.61
CA SER A 13 5.22 8.35 -11.36
C SER A 13 6.01 8.17 -12.66
N GLN A 14 5.59 7.27 -13.55
CA GLN A 14 6.20 7.07 -14.86
C GLN A 14 6.13 8.33 -15.72
N ALA A 15 4.95 8.96 -15.82
CA ALA A 15 4.77 10.20 -16.58
C ALA A 15 5.66 11.34 -16.06
N ARG A 16 5.90 11.38 -14.75
CA ARG A 16 6.74 12.40 -14.11
C ARG A 16 8.24 12.17 -14.27
N HIS A 17 8.69 10.91 -14.24
CA HIS A 17 10.13 10.57 -14.22
C HIS A 17 10.64 9.99 -15.56
N GLY A 18 9.75 9.75 -16.52
CA GLY A 18 10.09 9.17 -17.83
C GLY A 18 10.35 7.66 -17.81
N CYS A 19 10.39 7.01 -16.65
CA CYS A 19 10.66 5.58 -16.51
C CYS A 19 9.72 4.90 -15.52
N MET A 20 9.44 3.61 -15.77
CA MET A 20 8.73 2.77 -14.81
C MET A 20 9.67 2.42 -13.66
N ARG A 21 9.21 2.57 -12.42
CA ARG A 21 10.01 2.32 -11.22
C ARG A 21 9.43 1.15 -10.42
N PRO A 22 10.28 0.41 -9.70
CA PRO A 22 9.81 -0.52 -8.67
C PRO A 22 8.85 0.19 -7.71
N SER A 23 7.76 -0.47 -7.36
CA SER A 23 6.73 0.07 -6.48
C SER A 23 6.27 -1.00 -5.50
N LEU A 24 5.81 -0.58 -4.33
CA LEU A 24 5.36 -1.48 -3.27
C LEU A 24 4.07 -0.95 -2.67
N MET A 25 3.12 -1.86 -2.43
CA MET A 25 1.84 -1.57 -1.79
C MET A 25 1.76 -2.32 -0.46
N LYS A 26 1.53 -1.57 0.62
CA LYS A 26 1.27 -2.15 1.94
C LYS A 26 -0.21 -2.07 2.25
N VAL A 27 -0.83 -3.21 2.48
CA VAL A 27 -2.23 -3.30 2.88
C VAL A 27 -2.29 -3.77 4.34
N PRO A 28 -2.88 -2.99 5.25
CA PRO A 28 -3.10 -3.44 6.61
C PRO A 28 -4.10 -4.58 6.62
N VAL A 29 -3.78 -5.66 7.33
CA VAL A 29 -4.70 -6.80 7.55
C VAL A 29 -5.00 -6.93 9.04
N ASN A 30 -6.28 -7.07 9.37
CA ASN A 30 -6.71 -7.36 10.74
C ASN A 30 -6.20 -8.75 11.14
N LEU A 31 -5.56 -8.82 12.32
CA LEU A 31 -5.03 -10.04 12.94
C LEU A 31 -6.04 -10.76 13.83
N ARG A 32 -7.11 -10.09 14.25
CA ARG A 32 -8.18 -10.71 15.04
C ARG A 32 -8.77 -11.88 14.27
N GLY A 33 -8.93 -13.02 14.95
CA GLY A 33 -9.36 -14.28 14.31
C GLY A 33 -8.36 -14.93 13.34
N LYS A 34 -7.12 -14.41 13.22
CA LYS A 34 -6.08 -14.95 12.32
C LYS A 34 -4.79 -15.38 13.02
N ILE A 35 -4.74 -15.26 14.33
CA ILE A 35 -3.65 -15.76 15.17
C ILE A 35 -4.09 -17.02 15.93
N PRO A 36 -3.16 -17.84 16.46
CA PRO A 36 -3.47 -19.15 17.04
C PRO A 36 -4.42 -19.08 18.24
N GLN A 37 -4.37 -17.97 18.99
CA GLN A 37 -5.35 -17.63 20.04
C GLN A 37 -6.25 -16.49 19.52
N PRO A 38 -7.46 -16.79 19.01
CA PRO A 38 -8.32 -15.79 18.40
C PRO A 38 -8.68 -14.68 19.41
N ILE A 39 -8.21 -13.46 19.13
CA ILE A 39 -8.60 -12.28 19.91
C ILE A 39 -10.01 -11.84 19.46
N PRO A 40 -10.92 -11.54 20.39
CA PRO A 40 -12.25 -11.02 20.08
C PRO A 40 -12.21 -9.76 19.19
N GLU A 41 -13.21 -9.62 18.31
CA GLU A 41 -13.29 -8.49 17.37
C GLU A 41 -13.46 -7.14 18.09
N ASN A 42 -13.95 -7.13 19.33
CA ASN A 42 -14.16 -5.93 20.14
C ASN A 42 -13.00 -5.60 21.09
N SER A 43 -11.89 -6.34 21.05
CA SER A 43 -10.74 -6.05 21.92
C SER A 43 -10.14 -4.67 21.63
N CYS A 44 -9.67 -3.99 22.67
CA CYS A 44 -8.98 -2.71 22.54
C CYS A 44 -7.53 -2.91 22.07
N GLY A 45 -6.99 -1.95 21.32
CA GLY A 45 -5.61 -1.96 20.84
C GLY A 45 -5.45 -2.39 19.37
N ASN A 46 -4.33 -1.98 18.78
CA ASN A 46 -4.03 -2.18 17.35
C ASN A 46 -3.42 -3.57 17.12
N LEU A 47 -4.14 -4.41 16.38
CA LEU A 47 -3.71 -5.77 16.01
C LEU A 47 -3.72 -5.90 14.49
N VAL A 48 -2.65 -5.43 13.86
CA VAL A 48 -2.52 -5.32 12.42
C VAL A 48 -1.21 -5.95 11.97
N SER A 49 -1.27 -6.69 10.86
CA SER A 49 -0.10 -7.09 10.08
C SER A 49 -0.13 -6.41 8.72
N TRP A 50 1.00 -6.39 8.04
CA TRP A 50 1.16 -5.75 6.73
C TRP A 50 1.27 -6.81 5.65
N ALA A 51 0.30 -6.85 4.73
CA ALA A 51 0.46 -7.56 3.47
C ALA A 51 1.25 -6.65 2.51
N VAL A 52 2.41 -7.12 2.07
CA VAL A 52 3.38 -6.34 1.28
C VAL A 52 3.40 -6.90 -0.13
N ALA A 53 2.73 -6.22 -1.07
CA ALA A 53 2.74 -6.54 -2.49
C ALA A 53 3.81 -5.71 -3.21
N GLN A 54 4.57 -6.34 -4.10
CA GLN A 54 5.69 -5.70 -4.80
C GLN A 54 5.49 -5.74 -6.31
N PHE A 55 5.90 -4.67 -6.97
CA PHE A 55 6.00 -4.60 -8.42
C PHE A 55 7.43 -4.26 -8.81
N LYS A 56 8.04 -5.10 -9.65
CA LYS A 56 9.34 -4.85 -10.26
C LYS A 56 9.15 -4.73 -11.77
N PRO A 57 9.52 -3.61 -12.40
CA PRO A 57 9.41 -3.46 -13.85
C PRO A 57 10.34 -4.46 -14.55
N GLY A 58 9.79 -5.26 -15.47
CA GLY A 58 10.55 -6.06 -16.44
C GLY A 58 10.73 -5.33 -17.77
N ASP A 59 11.34 -6.01 -18.75
CA ASP A 59 11.71 -5.44 -20.05
C ASP A 59 10.50 -4.95 -20.89
N GLU A 60 9.31 -5.55 -20.72
CA GLU A 60 8.06 -5.19 -21.40
C GLU A 60 6.98 -4.66 -20.41
N SER A 61 7.34 -3.67 -19.58
CA SER A 61 6.54 -3.29 -18.39
C SER A 61 5.26 -2.49 -18.67
N GLU A 62 4.29 -3.06 -19.36
CA GLU A 62 2.90 -2.60 -19.20
C GLU A 62 2.34 -3.06 -17.85
N VAL A 63 1.92 -2.11 -17.01
CA VAL A 63 1.29 -2.42 -15.72
C VAL A 63 -0.14 -2.91 -15.93
N LYS A 64 -0.33 -4.22 -15.87
CA LYS A 64 -1.63 -4.87 -15.96
C LYS A 64 -2.34 -4.89 -14.61
N LEU A 65 -3.59 -4.44 -14.60
CA LEU A 65 -4.37 -4.33 -13.36
C LEU A 65 -4.61 -5.70 -12.70
N HIS A 66 -4.87 -6.74 -13.50
CA HIS A 66 -5.18 -8.06 -12.97
C HIS A 66 -3.99 -8.67 -12.23
N GLU A 67 -2.76 -8.42 -12.69
CA GLU A 67 -1.52 -8.82 -12.01
C GLU A 67 -1.40 -8.13 -10.66
N LEU A 68 -1.62 -6.81 -10.58
CA LEU A 68 -1.60 -6.10 -9.30
C LEU A 68 -2.68 -6.58 -8.32
N VAL A 69 -3.88 -6.89 -8.83
CA VAL A 69 -4.97 -7.46 -8.02
C VAL A 69 -4.58 -8.83 -7.49
N TRP A 70 -3.98 -9.66 -8.35
CA TRP A 70 -3.48 -10.98 -7.98
C TRP A 70 -2.41 -10.89 -6.89
N GLU A 71 -1.39 -10.06 -7.09
CA GLU A 71 -0.31 -9.85 -6.13
C GLU A 71 -0.83 -9.42 -4.75
N ILE A 72 -1.75 -8.45 -4.70
CA ILE A 72 -2.37 -8.02 -3.44
C ILE A 72 -3.15 -9.17 -2.76
N LYS A 73 -3.89 -9.96 -3.55
CA LYS A 73 -4.68 -11.08 -3.01
C LYS A 73 -3.79 -12.20 -2.48
N VAL A 74 -2.80 -12.62 -3.26
CA VAL A 74 -1.87 -13.69 -2.87
C VAL A 74 -1.13 -13.31 -1.61
N THR A 75 -0.50 -12.13 -1.59
CA THR A 75 0.24 -11.67 -0.41
C THR A 75 -0.64 -11.52 0.83
N ALA A 76 -1.90 -11.06 0.69
CA ALA A 76 -2.83 -11.01 1.82
C ALA A 76 -3.24 -12.40 2.32
N ILE A 77 -3.45 -13.36 1.41
CA ILE A 77 -3.80 -14.74 1.73
C ILE A 77 -2.62 -15.45 2.42
N GLU A 78 -1.42 -15.38 1.86
CA GLU A 78 -0.21 -15.95 2.43
C GLU A 78 0.05 -15.41 3.83
N ASN A 79 -0.05 -14.09 3.99
CA ASN A 79 0.09 -13.45 5.29
C ASN A 79 -0.96 -14.01 6.28
N SER A 80 -2.20 -14.23 5.86
CA SER A 80 -3.23 -14.80 6.75
C SER A 80 -3.06 -16.29 7.09
N LYS A 81 -2.55 -17.09 6.15
CA LYS A 81 -2.38 -18.55 6.32
C LYS A 81 -1.25 -18.86 7.29
N ASN A 82 -0.13 -18.15 7.16
CA ASN A 82 1.03 -18.38 8.00
C ASN A 82 0.70 -18.12 9.47
N LEU A 83 0.03 -17.00 9.79
CA LEU A 83 -0.16 -16.55 11.17
C LEU A 83 -0.93 -17.51 12.09
N ARG A 84 -1.76 -18.42 11.55
CA ARG A 84 -2.56 -19.36 12.36
C ARG A 84 -1.75 -20.56 12.86
N THR A 85 -0.66 -20.90 12.20
CA THR A 85 0.12 -22.11 12.48
C THR A 85 1.45 -21.82 13.19
N LEU A 86 1.82 -20.55 13.34
CA LEU A 86 3.10 -20.16 13.94
C LEU A 86 3.06 -20.29 15.46
N ASN A 87 4.20 -20.70 16.04
CA ASN A 87 4.45 -20.51 17.46
C ASN A 87 4.75 -19.02 17.78
N SER A 88 4.84 -18.68 19.06
CA SER A 88 5.04 -17.29 19.51
C SER A 88 6.28 -16.62 18.91
N ASP A 89 7.40 -17.33 18.83
CA ASP A 89 8.67 -16.78 18.35
C ASP A 89 8.64 -16.57 16.83
N GLU A 90 8.11 -17.56 16.09
CA GLU A 90 7.91 -17.47 14.65
C GLU A 90 6.91 -16.37 14.27
N PHE A 91 5.89 -16.14 15.10
CA PHE A 91 4.94 -15.06 14.91
C PHE A 91 5.63 -13.69 14.98
N ILE A 92 6.49 -13.47 15.97
CA ILE A 92 7.29 -12.24 16.10
C ILE A 92 8.25 -12.07 14.90
N VAL A 93 8.90 -13.15 14.46
CA VAL A 93 9.77 -13.13 13.27
C VAL A 93 8.96 -12.79 12.00
N SER A 94 7.77 -13.35 11.84
CA SER A 94 6.91 -13.07 10.68
C SER A 94 6.45 -11.61 10.62
N LEU A 95 6.10 -11.01 11.77
CA LEU A 95 5.75 -9.59 11.85
C LEU A 95 6.90 -8.68 11.44
N THR A 96 8.13 -9.01 11.84
CA THR A 96 9.33 -8.21 11.53
C THR A 96 9.86 -8.45 10.11
N ALA A 97 9.62 -9.62 9.51
CA ALA A 97 10.05 -9.96 8.14
C ALA A 97 9.42 -9.06 7.06
N ASN A 98 8.18 -8.59 7.29
CA ASN A 98 7.50 -7.64 6.39
C ASN A 98 8.20 -6.27 6.35
N GLU A 99 8.99 -5.92 7.37
CA GLU A 99 9.84 -4.73 7.35
C GLU A 99 11.11 -4.94 6.52
N GLY A 100 11.62 -6.18 6.46
CA GLY A 100 12.78 -6.58 5.66
C GLY A 100 12.58 -6.39 4.15
N LYS A 101 11.40 -6.76 3.63
CA LYS A 101 11.04 -6.57 2.20
C LYS A 101 11.12 -5.11 1.72
N MET A 102 11.10 -4.14 2.62
CA MET A 102 11.34 -2.73 2.28
C MET A 102 12.81 -2.38 2.04
N LYS A 103 13.74 -3.10 2.68
CA LYS A 103 15.18 -2.83 2.54
C LYS A 103 15.69 -3.24 1.17
N ASP A 104 15.12 -4.29 0.58
CA ASP A 104 15.50 -4.82 -0.73
C ASP A 104 15.09 -3.92 -1.92
N LEU A 105 14.25 -2.91 -1.68
CA LEU A 105 13.89 -1.88 -2.66
C LEU A 105 14.71 -0.61 -2.52
N LYS A 106 15.65 -0.52 -1.58
CA LYS A 106 16.67 0.53 -1.58
C LYS A 106 17.69 0.27 -2.70
N MET A 107 17.23 0.44 -3.93
CA MET A 107 18.12 0.81 -5.03
C MET A 107 18.21 2.33 -5.03
N ASP A 108 19.39 2.81 -4.66
CA ASP A 108 19.91 4.18 -4.67
C ASP A 108 19.37 5.17 -3.63
N GLU A 109 20.24 5.48 -2.67
CA GLU A 109 20.13 6.50 -1.62
C GLU A 109 20.08 7.95 -2.18
N ASN A 110 20.28 8.15 -3.48
CA ASN A 110 20.30 9.48 -4.11
C ASN A 110 18.96 9.99 -4.70
N VAL A 111 17.84 9.28 -4.57
CA VAL A 111 16.56 9.80 -5.10
C VAL A 111 15.90 10.74 -4.08
N PRO A 112 15.75 12.05 -4.37
CA PRO A 112 15.27 13.00 -3.39
C PRO A 112 13.83 12.67 -2.99
N LYS A 113 13.52 12.81 -1.69
CA LYS A 113 12.23 12.60 -1.01
C LYS A 113 11.10 13.54 -1.48
N LYS A 114 11.04 13.87 -2.77
CA LYS A 114 10.08 14.78 -3.41
C LYS A 114 8.64 14.20 -3.49
N MET A 115 8.45 12.92 -3.20
CA MET A 115 7.16 12.23 -3.40
C MET A 115 6.12 12.55 -2.30
N THR A 116 6.55 12.77 -1.05
CA THR A 116 5.65 13.16 0.06
C THR A 116 5.12 14.59 -0.09
N VAL A 117 5.90 15.49 -0.68
CA VAL A 117 5.48 16.89 -0.92
C VAL A 117 4.44 16.95 -2.04
N ALA A 118 4.64 16.19 -3.13
CA ALA A 118 3.73 16.20 -4.28
C ALA A 118 2.37 15.56 -3.98
N LEU A 119 2.32 14.51 -3.14
CA LEU A 119 1.06 13.92 -2.68
C LEU A 119 0.29 14.88 -1.76
N LYS A 120 0.98 15.56 -0.83
CA LYS A 120 0.36 16.58 0.03
C LYS A 120 -0.18 17.76 -0.77
N SER A 121 0.56 18.25 -1.77
CA SER A 121 0.10 19.36 -2.61
C SER A 121 -1.07 18.95 -3.51
N PHE A 122 -1.11 17.71 -3.99
CA PHE A 122 -2.23 17.20 -4.77
C PHE A 122 -3.50 17.02 -3.92
N VAL A 123 -3.38 16.48 -2.70
CA VAL A 123 -4.52 16.37 -1.76
C VAL A 123 -5.05 17.76 -1.41
N HIS A 124 -4.16 18.71 -1.09
CA HIS A 124 -4.57 20.08 -0.78
C HIS A 124 -5.30 20.75 -1.96
N LYS A 125 -4.82 20.51 -3.20
CA LYS A 125 -5.46 21.05 -4.41
C LYS A 125 -6.84 20.45 -4.67
N MET A 126 -7.05 19.16 -4.38
CA MET A 126 -8.38 18.53 -4.47
C MET A 126 -9.35 19.08 -3.42
N ASP A 127 -8.87 19.33 -2.21
CA ASP A 127 -9.68 19.91 -1.14
C ASP A 127 -10.10 21.36 -1.47
N ASP A 128 -9.19 22.16 -2.02
CA ASP A 128 -9.46 23.54 -2.42
C ASP A 128 -10.46 23.63 -3.58
N GLU A 129 -10.35 22.74 -4.57
CA GLU A 129 -11.24 22.68 -5.73
C GLU A 129 -12.67 22.26 -5.33
N SER A 130 -12.78 21.27 -4.42
CA SER A 130 -14.05 20.82 -3.86
C SER A 130 -14.74 21.92 -3.03
N ASN A 131 -13.97 22.62 -2.19
CA ASN A 131 -14.48 23.72 -1.37
C ASN A 131 -14.92 24.93 -2.20
N ASN A 132 -14.20 25.24 -3.28
CA ASN A 132 -14.58 26.32 -4.19
C ASN A 132 -15.82 25.97 -5.01
N ALA A 133 -15.95 24.71 -5.46
CA ALA A 133 -17.16 24.24 -6.13
C ALA A 133 -18.40 24.38 -5.22
N LEU A 134 -18.29 23.97 -3.96
CA LEU A 134 -19.33 24.14 -2.94
C LEU A 134 -19.72 25.61 -2.71
N LYS A 135 -18.74 26.50 -2.55
CA LYS A 135 -19.00 27.94 -2.38
C LYS A 135 -19.70 28.54 -3.60
N SER A 136 -19.35 28.12 -4.81
CA SER A 136 -19.98 28.61 -6.04
C SER A 136 -21.45 28.17 -6.18
N LEU A 137 -21.81 27.03 -5.59
CA LEU A 137 -23.18 26.50 -5.59
C LEU A 137 -24.07 27.24 -4.58
N VAL A 138 -23.52 27.54 -3.40
CA VAL A 138 -24.19 28.28 -2.33
C VAL A 138 -24.46 29.73 -2.72
N HIS A 139 -23.61 30.35 -3.55
CA HIS A 139 -23.81 31.73 -4.02
C HIS A 139 -24.77 31.85 -5.23
N LYS A 140 -25.23 30.72 -5.78
CA LYS A 140 -26.20 30.66 -6.90
C LYS A 140 -27.63 30.30 -6.45
N MET A 141 -27.84 30.06 -5.16
CA MET A 141 -29.17 29.92 -4.52
C MET A 141 -29.56 31.24 -3.86
#